data_AF-A0A7Z0J398-F1
#
_entry.id   AF-A0A7Z0J398-F1
#
_cell.length_a   1.000
_cell.length_b   1.000
_cell.length_c   1.000
_cell.angle_alpha   90.00
_cell.angle_beta   90.00
_cell.angle_gamma   90.00
#
_symmetry.space_group_name_H-M   'P 1'
#
loop_
_entity.id
_entity.type
_entity.pdbx_description
1 polymer ?
#
loop_
_entity_poly.entity_id
_entity_poly.type
_entity_poly.pdbx_seq_one_letter_code
_entity_poly.pdbx_strand_id
1 'polypeptide(L)' 'MRSNRDDAGRALYDERRKLLAGLMMSEAEPWEDLPEDVKERWRQKTELSSTQEGSRGPRRRSEGQGR' A
#
# COMPACT_ATOMS: atom_id res chain seq x y z
N MET A 1 -17.16 3.06 -13.24
CA MET A 1 -15.85 3.43 -12.67
C MET A 1 -15.36 2.45 -11.58
N ARG A 2 -15.78 1.16 -11.60
CA ARG A 2 -15.32 0.15 -10.61
C ARG A 2 -14.02 -0.55 -11.03
N SER A 3 -13.82 -0.72 -12.34
CA SER A 3 -12.63 -1.40 -12.90
C SER A 3 -11.33 -0.74 -12.46
N ASN A 4 -11.24 0.59 -12.50
CA ASN A 4 -10.00 1.29 -12.16
C ASN A 4 -9.52 1.08 -10.70
N ARG A 5 -10.46 0.87 -9.76
CA ARG A 5 -10.14 0.62 -8.34
C ARG A 5 -9.64 -0.81 -8.14
N ASP A 6 -10.26 -1.76 -8.83
CA ASP A 6 -9.86 -3.16 -8.76
C ASP A 6 -8.48 -3.38 -9.41
N ASP A 7 -8.29 -2.82 -10.61
CA ASP A 7 -7.01 -2.85 -11.34
C ASP A 7 -5.88 -2.21 -10.52
N ALA A 8 -6.14 -1.07 -9.87
CA ALA A 8 -5.16 -0.41 -9.00
C ALA A 8 -4.78 -1.28 -7.78
N GLY A 9 -5.78 -1.87 -7.12
CA GLY A 9 -5.55 -2.75 -5.96
C GLY A 9 -4.75 -3.99 -6.34
N ARG A 10 -5.09 -4.60 -7.47
CA ARG A 10 -4.37 -5.74 -8.04
C ARG A 10 -2.93 -5.41 -8.41
N ALA A 11 -2.72 -4.27 -9.09
CA ALA A 11 -1.38 -3.82 -9.48
C ALA A 11 -0.48 -3.59 -8.25
N LEU A 12 -1.00 -2.95 -7.21
CA LEU A 12 -0.27 -2.72 -5.97
C LEU A 12 0.10 -4.04 -5.25
N TYR A 13 -0.82 -5.01 -5.27
CA TYR A 13 -0.55 -6.35 -4.73
C TYR A 13 0.56 -7.07 -5.50
N ASP A 14 0.51 -7.02 -6.83
CA ASP A 14 1.50 -7.66 -7.69
C ASP A 14 2.91 -7.08 -7.47
N GLU A 15 3.03 -5.76 -7.36
CA GLU A 15 4.28 -5.09 -7.02
C GLU A 15 4.82 -5.54 -5.65
N ARG A 16 3.96 -5.65 -4.64
CA ARG A 16 4.38 -6.21 -3.34
C ARG A 16 4.83 -7.67 -3.48
N ARG A 17 4.12 -8.49 -4.25
CA ARG A 17 4.46 -9.91 -4.43
C ARG A 17 5.83 -10.06 -5.06
N LYS A 18 6.18 -9.24 -6.06
CA LYS A 18 7.53 -9.17 -6.64
C LYS A 18 8.60 -8.82 -5.61
N LEU A 19 8.32 -7.89 -4.70
CA LEU A 19 9.27 -7.52 -3.63
C LEU A 19 9.47 -8.61 -2.58
N LEU A 20 8.50 -9.52 -2.41
CA LEU A 20 8.63 -10.67 -1.51
C LEU A 20 9.49 -11.79 -2.11
N ALA A 21 9.63 -11.83 -3.45
CA ALA A 21 10.47 -12.80 -4.13
C ALA A 21 11.95 -12.54 -3.80
N GLY A 22 12.53 -13.41 -2.96
CA GLY A 22 13.92 -13.30 -2.48
C GLY A 22 14.07 -13.13 -0.97
N LEU A 23 12.97 -12.90 -0.24
CA LEU A 23 13.01 -12.70 1.22
C LEU A 23 13.00 -13.99 2.06
N MET A 24 13.28 -15.18 1.48
CA MET A 24 13.15 -16.48 2.18
C MET A 24 11.75 -16.70 2.79
N MET A 25 10.75 -15.96 2.32
CA MET A 25 9.36 -16.09 2.72
C MET A 25 8.64 -17.01 1.73
N SER A 26 7.57 -17.65 2.20
CA SER A 26 6.66 -18.38 1.33
C SER A 26 6.13 -17.47 0.23
N GLU A 27 5.95 -18.03 -0.96
CA GLU A 27 5.35 -17.30 -2.07
C GLU A 27 3.97 -16.79 -1.65
N ALA A 28 3.70 -15.51 -1.90
CA ALA A 28 2.38 -14.95 -1.62
C ALA A 28 1.36 -15.51 -2.62
N GLU A 29 0.13 -15.77 -2.15
CA GLU A 29 -0.95 -16.32 -2.97
C GLU A 29 -1.28 -15.43 -4.19
N PRO A 30 -1.74 -15.97 -5.32
CA PRO A 30 -2.17 -15.16 -6.44
C PRO A 30 -3.43 -14.34 -6.07
N TRP A 31 -3.60 -13.18 -6.71
CA TRP A 31 -4.69 -12.23 -6.41
C TRP A 31 -6.09 -12.87 -6.49
N GLU A 32 -6.31 -13.81 -7.43
CA GLU A 32 -7.60 -14.47 -7.64
C GLU A 32 -8.03 -15.29 -6.42
N ASP A 33 -7.08 -15.93 -5.73
CA ASP A 33 -7.32 -16.82 -4.59
C ASP A 33 -7.41 -16.08 -3.24
N LEU A 34 -7.10 -14.78 -3.20
CA LEU A 34 -7.21 -14.01 -1.97
C LEU A 34 -8.68 -13.88 -1.51
N PRO A 35 -8.95 -13.81 -0.19
CA PRO A 35 -10.26 -13.44 0.33
C PRO A 35 -10.66 -12.01 -0.10
N GLU A 36 -11.94 -11.76 -0.36
CA GLU A 36 -12.44 -10.43 -0.77
C GLU A 36 -12.10 -9.34 0.26
N ASP A 37 -12.11 -9.65 1.56
CA ASP A 37 -11.71 -8.69 2.61
C ASP A 37 -10.26 -8.24 2.45
N VAL A 38 -9.38 -9.15 2.01
CA VAL A 38 -7.97 -8.84 1.75
C VAL A 38 -7.86 -7.99 0.49
N LYS A 39 -8.57 -8.35 -0.59
CA LYS A 39 -8.60 -7.57 -1.83
C LYS A 39 -9.15 -6.16 -1.59
N GLU A 40 -10.18 -6.01 -0.76
CA GLU A 40 -10.74 -4.70 -0.40
C GLU A 40 -9.72 -3.83 0.34
N ARG A 41 -8.95 -4.39 1.28
CA ARG A 41 -7.88 -3.64 1.95
C ARG A 41 -6.81 -3.15 0.98
N TRP A 42 -6.50 -3.91 -0.07
CA TRP A 42 -5.60 -3.48 -1.14
C TRP A 42 -6.21 -2.35 -1.97
N ARG A 43 -7.48 -2.46 -2.35
CA ARG A 43 -8.23 -1.40 -3.06
C ARG A 43 -8.33 -0.11 -2.24
N GLN A 44 -8.44 -0.18 -0.91
CA GLN A 44 -8.46 0.99 -0.04
C GLN A 44 -7.09 1.66 0.11
N LYS A 45 -6.00 0.88 0.09
CA LYS A 45 -4.63 1.41 0.17
C LYS A 45 -4.31 2.31 -1.02
N THR A 46 -4.78 1.99 -2.22
CA THR A 46 -4.56 2.83 -3.40
C THR A 46 -5.27 4.18 -3.32
N GLU A 47 -6.42 4.24 -2.64
CA GLU A 47 -7.16 5.49 -2.40
C GLU A 47 -6.46 6.36 -1.34
N LEU A 48 -5.94 5.74 -0.28
CA LEU A 48 -5.17 6.41 0.77
C LEU A 48 -3.79 6.87 0.28
N SER A 49 -3.08 6.06 -0.52
CA SER A 49 -1.79 6.43 -1.10
C SER A 49 -1.90 7.63 -2.04
N SER A 50 -3.00 7.75 -2.79
CA SER A 50 -3.29 8.94 -3.61
C SER A 50 -3.47 10.21 -2.76
N THR A 51 -3.82 10.07 -1.47
CA THR A 51 -3.96 11.20 -0.53
C THR A 51 -2.64 11.52 0.20
N GLN A 52 -1.70 10.58 0.26
CA GLN A 52 -0.48 10.71 1.09
C GLN A 52 0.73 11.32 0.36
N GLU A 53 0.73 11.39 -0.98
CA GLU A 53 1.83 12.06 -1.72
C GLU A 53 1.90 13.59 -1.49
N GLY A 54 0.86 14.23 -0.95
CA GLY A 54 0.85 15.66 -0.66
C GLY A 54 1.26 16.08 0.75
N SER A 55 1.42 15.16 1.71
CA SER A 55 1.51 15.52 3.14
C SER A 55 2.78 15.09 3.88
N ARG A 56 3.82 14.61 3.18
CA ARG A 56 5.17 14.50 3.79
C ARG A 56 5.86 15.87 3.79
N GLY A 57 5.24 16.83 4.47
CA GLY A 57 5.92 18.04 4.90
C GLY A 57 7.09 17.69 5.82
N PRO A 58 8.21 18.42 5.77
CA PRO A 58 9.37 18.11 6.60
C PRO A 58 8.97 18.23 8.07
N ARG A 59 9.19 17.16 8.85
CA ARG A 59 9.14 17.20 10.32
C ARG A 59 10.13 18.27 10.79
N ARG A 60 9.67 19.50 11.03
CA ARG A 60 10.39 20.47 11.85
C ARG A 60 10.41 19.90 13.27
N ARG A 61 11.55 19.32 13.61
CA ARG A 61 11.98 19.06 14.98
C ARG A 61 12.17 20.44 15.62
N SER A 62 11.11 21.00 16.20
CA SER A 62 11.21 22.24 16.96
C SER A 62 11.96 21.96 18.26
N GLU A 63 12.98 22.78 18.44
CA GLU A 63 14.03 22.74 19.45
C GLU A 63 13.51 22.89 20.88
N GLY A 64 14.35 22.45 21.82
CA GLY A 64 14.13 22.62 23.25
C GLY A 64 13.88 24.08 23.62
N GLN A 65 12.84 24.29 24.42
CA GLN A 65 12.57 25.57 25.04
C GLN A 65 13.07 25.51 26.48
N GLY A 66 14.29 26.01 26.68
CA GLY A 66 14.76 26.36 28.00
C GLY A 66 14.00 27.57 28.54
N ARG A 67 13.59 27.50 29.79
CA ARG A 67 13.73 28.56 30.79
C ARG A 67 13.58 27.98 32.19
#